data_AF-A0A4Q3L0C1-F1
#
_entry.id   AF-A0A4Q3L0C1-F1
#
_cell.length_a   1.000
_cell.length_b   1.000
_cell.length_c   1.000
_cell.angle_alpha   90.00
_cell.angle_beta   90.00
_cell.angle_gamma   90.00
#
_symmetry.space_group_name_H-M   'P 1'
#
loop_
_entity.id
_entity.type
_entity.pdbx_description
1 polymer ?
#
loop_
_entity_poly.entity_id
_entity_poly.type
_entity_poly.pdbx_seq_one_letter_code
_entity_poly.pdbx_strand_id
1 'polypeptide(L)'
;MQESIFYTAKHFTAAEAQGMGFVNRVLPEAGFDAWVAAELAAIAANAPLTLAALKTTVAELLRGHQGDLDRAEAAVARCFASADYVEGRTAFMEKRQPAFKGR
;
A
#
# COMPACT_ATOMS: atom_id res chain seq x y z
N MET A 1 15.87 -16.99 -9.32
CA MET A 1 16.97 -16.81 -8.34
C MET A 1 16.49 -16.75 -6.87
N GLN A 2 15.19 -16.69 -6.56
CA GLN A 2 14.68 -16.80 -5.18
C GLN A 2 14.80 -18.19 -4.54
N GLU A 3 14.55 -19.26 -5.31
CA GLU A 3 14.38 -20.62 -4.78
C GLU A 3 15.54 -21.14 -3.92
N SER A 4 16.78 -20.75 -4.23
CA SER A 4 17.99 -21.16 -3.49
C SER A 4 17.95 -20.80 -2.00
N ILE A 5 17.28 -19.70 -1.63
CA ILE A 5 17.19 -19.27 -0.24
C ILE A 5 16.43 -20.29 0.61
N PHE A 6 15.39 -20.92 0.06
CA PHE A 6 14.60 -21.93 0.78
C PHE A 6 15.40 -23.21 1.05
N TYR A 7 16.34 -23.56 0.19
CA TYR A 7 17.17 -24.76 0.35
C TYR A 7 18.41 -24.54 1.20
N THR A 8 18.99 -23.33 1.16
CA THR A 8 20.29 -23.05 1.78
C THR A 8 20.20 -22.33 3.11
N ALA A 9 19.06 -21.70 3.42
CA ALA A 9 18.89 -20.79 4.56
C ALA A 9 20.00 -19.70 4.63
N LYS A 10 20.61 -19.37 3.49
CA LYS A 10 21.71 -18.40 3.43
C LYS A 10 21.21 -17.01 3.83
N HIS A 11 21.97 -16.32 4.68
CA HIS A 11 21.80 -14.88 4.91
C HIS A 11 22.23 -14.06 3.69
N PHE A 12 21.47 -13.02 3.38
CA PHE A 12 21.75 -12.08 2.30
C PHE A 12 21.78 -10.66 2.83
N THR A 13 22.54 -9.81 2.13
CA THR A 13 22.66 -8.38 2.40
C THR A 13 21.39 -7.63 1.98
N ALA A 14 21.21 -6.42 2.50
CA ALA A 14 20.10 -5.56 2.07
C ALA A 14 20.13 -5.27 0.55
N ALA A 15 21.33 -5.09 -0.02
CA ALA A 15 21.50 -4.86 -1.46
C ALA A 15 21.08 -6.08 -2.30
N GLU A 16 21.45 -7.30 -1.88
CA GLU A 16 20.97 -8.53 -2.52
C GLU A 16 19.44 -8.64 -2.40
N ALA A 17 18.87 -8.36 -1.22
CA ALA A 17 17.42 -8.38 -1.00
C ALA A 17 16.68 -7.44 -1.98
N GLN A 18 17.22 -6.24 -2.21
CA GLN A 18 16.66 -5.28 -3.16
C GLN A 18 16.82 -5.76 -4.60
N GLY A 19 18.00 -6.27 -4.99
CA GLY A 19 18.24 -6.78 -6.34
C GLY A 19 17.36 -7.99 -6.70
N MET A 20 16.94 -8.74 -5.69
CA MET A 20 15.98 -9.83 -5.83
C MET A 20 14.52 -9.36 -5.83
N GLY A 21 14.22 -8.13 -5.43
CA GLY A 21 12.85 -7.62 -5.27
C GLY A 21 12.17 -8.08 -3.98
N PHE A 22 12.93 -8.52 -2.98
CA PHE A 22 12.41 -8.90 -1.66
C PHE A 22 12.05 -7.67 -0.80
N VAL A 23 12.74 -6.56 -1.02
CA VAL A 23 12.43 -5.25 -0.42
C VAL A 23 12.36 -4.18 -1.50
N ASN A 24 11.49 -3.18 -1.30
CA ASN A 24 11.30 -2.11 -2.28
C ASN A 24 12.46 -1.11 -2.32
N ARG A 25 13.14 -0.90 -1.18
CA ARG A 25 14.18 0.13 -1.04
C ARG A 25 15.15 -0.21 0.08
N VAL A 26 16.41 0.16 -0.12
CA VAL A 26 17.48 0.14 0.89
C VAL A 26 17.98 1.56 1.05
N LEU A 27 18.20 1.98 2.31
CA LEU A 27 18.65 3.31 2.66
C LEU A 27 19.82 3.23 3.65
N PRO A 28 20.70 4.24 3.68
CA PRO A 28 21.64 4.40 4.79
C PRO A 28 20.92 4.54 6.12
N GLU A 29 21.59 4.16 7.21
CA GLU A 29 21.07 4.35 8.57
C GLU A 29 20.83 5.84 8.88
N ALA A 30 21.76 6.69 8.44
CA ALA A 30 21.60 8.13 8.54
C ALA A 30 20.38 8.61 7.73
N GLY A 31 19.38 9.14 8.43
CA GLY A 31 18.14 9.64 7.83
C GLY A 31 17.07 8.59 7.55
N PHE A 32 17.30 7.31 7.94
CA PHE A 32 16.32 6.24 7.78
C PHE A 32 14.97 6.59 8.41
N ASP A 33 14.97 6.97 9.68
CA ASP A 33 13.73 7.29 10.41
C ASP A 33 12.98 8.49 9.82
N ALA A 34 13.71 9.50 9.35
CA ALA A 34 13.11 10.67 8.72
C ALA A 34 12.44 10.31 7.40
N TRP A 35 13.08 9.45 6.59
CA TRP A 35 12.48 8.95 5.35
C TRP A 35 11.24 8.09 5.64
N VAL A 36 11.32 7.18 6.60
CA VAL A 36 10.19 6.33 7.01
C VAL A 36 9.02 7.18 7.49
N ALA A 37 9.27 8.19 8.33
CA ALA A 37 8.24 9.10 8.81
C ALA A 37 7.55 9.85 7.66
N ALA A 38 8.32 10.34 6.68
CA ALA A 38 7.78 11.01 5.50
C ALA A 38 6.93 10.06 4.63
N GLU A 39 7.41 8.84 4.39
CA GLU A 39 6.70 7.83 3.60
C GLU A 39 5.39 7.42 4.28
N LEU A 40 5.42 7.18 5.60
CA LEU A 40 4.23 6.86 6.38
C LEU A 40 3.24 8.02 6.43
N ALA A 41 3.73 9.26 6.53
CA ALA A 41 2.87 10.45 6.46
C ALA A 41 2.18 10.57 5.09
N ALA A 42 2.90 10.30 4.00
CA ALA A 42 2.33 10.31 2.65
C ALA A 42 1.26 9.21 2.48
N ILE A 43 1.48 8.02 3.03
CA ILE A 43 0.49 6.94 3.02
C ILE A 43 -0.73 7.33 3.87
N ALA A 44 -0.51 7.80 5.11
CA ALA A 44 -1.56 8.16 6.06
C ALA A 44 -2.40 9.38 5.63
N ALA A 45 -1.88 10.21 4.72
CA ALA A 45 -2.63 11.31 4.11
C ALA A 45 -3.71 10.84 3.11
N ASN A 46 -3.72 9.56 2.72
CA ASN A 46 -4.74 9.01 1.83
C ASN A 46 -6.00 8.58 2.60
N ALA A 47 -7.12 8.51 1.89
CA ALA A 47 -8.39 8.04 2.46
C ALA A 47 -8.24 6.58 2.98
N PRO A 48 -8.53 6.30 4.27
CA PRO A 48 -8.39 4.97 4.83
C PRO A 48 -9.16 3.89 4.08
N LEU A 49 -10.36 4.20 3.59
CA LEU A 49 -11.18 3.25 2.84
C LEU A 49 -10.64 2.98 1.44
N THR A 50 -9.95 3.94 0.81
CA THR A 50 -9.21 3.72 -0.43
C THR A 50 -8.06 2.74 -0.22
N LEU A 51 -7.28 2.93 0.85
CA LEU A 51 -6.16 2.03 1.17
C LEU A 51 -6.65 0.61 1.49
N ALA A 52 -7.76 0.49 2.22
CA ALA A 52 -8.38 -0.81 2.54
C ALA A 52 -8.90 -1.52 1.29
N ALA A 53 -9.54 -0.79 0.38
CA ALA A 53 -10.00 -1.31 -0.90
C ALA A 53 -8.81 -1.78 -1.76
N LEU A 54 -7.77 -0.96 -1.91
CA LEU A 54 -6.55 -1.31 -2.64
C LEU A 54 -5.92 -2.60 -2.10
N LYS A 55 -5.75 -2.70 -0.78
CA LYS A 55 -5.16 -3.90 -0.14
C LYS A 55 -6.00 -5.15 -0.41
N THR A 56 -7.32 -5.04 -0.34
CA THR A 56 -8.25 -6.15 -0.62
C THR A 56 -8.14 -6.56 -2.08
N THR A 57 -8.24 -5.60 -3.01
CA THR A 57 -8.17 -5.86 -4.45
C THR A 57 -6.85 -6.52 -4.84
N VAL A 58 -5.71 -6.01 -4.37
CA VAL A 58 -4.40 -6.62 -4.65
C VAL A 58 -4.32 -8.04 -4.09
N ALA A 59 -4.80 -8.27 -2.86
CA ALA A 59 -4.78 -9.59 -2.25
C ALA A 59 -5.63 -10.60 -3.04
N GLU A 60 -6.83 -10.21 -3.48
CA GLU A 60 -7.70 -11.10 -4.25
C GLU A 60 -7.15 -11.36 -5.66
N LEU A 61 -6.57 -10.36 -6.33
CA LEU A 61 -5.93 -10.54 -7.63
C LEU A 61 -4.73 -11.49 -7.57
N LEU A 62 -3.91 -11.40 -6.52
CA LEU A 62 -2.74 -12.27 -6.34
C LEU A 62 -3.12 -13.74 -6.09
N ARG A 63 -4.38 -14.03 -5.74
CA ARG A 63 -4.90 -15.40 -5.62
C ARG A 63 -5.29 -16.02 -6.97
N GLY A 64 -5.20 -15.27 -8.08
CA GLY A 64 -5.52 -15.75 -9.41
C GLY A 64 -6.94 -16.28 -9.50
N HIS A 65 -7.12 -17.50 -10.02
CA HIS A 65 -8.44 -18.14 -10.16
C HIS A 65 -9.16 -18.43 -8.82
N GLN A 66 -8.47 -18.35 -7.68
CA GLN A 66 -9.07 -18.51 -6.34
C GLN A 66 -9.38 -17.17 -5.66
N GLY A 67 -9.19 -16.06 -6.36
CA GLY A 67 -9.53 -14.73 -5.89
C GLY A 67 -11.04 -14.51 -5.86
N ASP A 68 -11.50 -13.78 -4.85
CA ASP A 68 -12.88 -13.35 -4.74
C ASP A 68 -13.01 -11.92 -5.31
N LEU A 69 -13.38 -11.83 -6.59
CA LEU A 69 -13.54 -10.54 -7.27
C LEU A 69 -14.75 -9.76 -6.74
N ASP A 70 -15.81 -10.44 -6.29
CA ASP A 70 -16.99 -9.80 -5.71
C ASP A 70 -16.62 -9.10 -4.39
N ARG A 71 -15.74 -9.71 -3.59
CA ARG A 71 -15.18 -9.08 -2.40
C ARG A 71 -14.37 -7.82 -2.72
N ALA A 72 -13.54 -7.87 -3.77
CA ALA A 72 -12.77 -6.72 -4.23
C ALA A 72 -13.69 -5.59 -4.71
N GLU A 73 -14.69 -5.92 -5.54
CA GLU A 73 -15.68 -4.97 -6.03
C GLU A 73 -16.50 -4.35 -4.88
N ALA A 74 -16.94 -5.15 -3.91
CA ALA A 74 -17.63 -4.66 -2.73
C ALA A 74 -16.76 -3.71 -1.88
N ALA A 75 -15.45 -3.95 -1.79
CA ALA A 75 -14.54 -3.04 -1.10
C ALA A 75 -14.40 -1.70 -1.83
N VAL A 76 -14.31 -1.74 -3.16
CA VAL A 76 -14.29 -0.55 -4.01
C VAL A 76 -15.60 0.23 -3.91
N ALA A 77 -16.75 -0.45 -3.99
CA ALA A 77 -18.06 0.18 -3.85
C ALA A 77 -18.23 0.88 -2.49
N ARG A 78 -17.79 0.25 -1.39
CA ARG A 78 -17.78 0.88 -0.06
C ARG A 78 -16.91 2.14 0.00
N CYS A 79 -15.75 2.12 -0.67
CA CYS A 79 -14.91 3.30 -0.78
C CYS A 79 -15.63 4.44 -1.51
N PHE A 80 -16.27 4.18 -2.65
CA PHE A 80 -17.00 5.19 -3.42
C PHE A 80 -18.23 5.76 -2.69
N ALA A 81 -18.86 4.96 -1.83
CA ALA A 81 -20.00 5.39 -1.02
C ALA A 81 -19.61 6.17 0.25
N SER A 82 -18.31 6.31 0.54
CA SER A 82 -17.83 6.94 1.78
C SER A 82 -17.92 8.47 1.77
N ALA A 83 -18.00 9.05 2.96
CA ALA A 83 -17.86 10.51 3.11
C ALA A 83 -16.47 10.99 2.71
N ASP A 84 -15.44 10.16 2.88
CA ASP A 84 -14.08 10.44 2.43
C ASP A 84 -13.97 10.59 0.91
N TYR A 85 -14.76 9.85 0.12
CA TYR A 85 -14.78 10.03 -1.33
C TYR A 85 -15.35 11.40 -1.73
N VAL A 86 -16.41 11.83 -1.06
CA VAL A 86 -17.00 13.16 -1.26
C VAL A 86 -16.00 14.24 -0.85
N GLU A 87 -15.39 14.12 0.32
CA GLU A 87 -14.40 15.05 0.84
C GLU A 87 -13.17 15.14 -0.08
N GLY A 88 -12.65 14.03 -0.56
CA GLY A 88 -11.51 14.00 -1.48
C GLY A 88 -11.80 14.76 -2.78
N ARG A 89 -13.00 14.59 -3.34
CA ARG A 89 -13.42 15.33 -4.54
C ARG A 89 -13.59 16.83 -4.25
N THR A 90 -14.22 17.17 -3.13
CA THR A 90 -14.42 18.58 -2.73
C THR A 90 -13.09 19.27 -2.49
N ALA A 91 -12.20 18.67 -1.69
CA ALA A 91 -10.88 19.21 -1.39
C ALA A 91 -10.03 19.41 -2.66
N PHE A 92 -10.11 18.47 -3.61
CA PHE A 92 -9.46 18.59 -4.90
C PHE A 92 -9.98 19.80 -5.71
N MET A 93 -11.30 19.96 -5.80
CA MET A 93 -11.92 21.10 -6.49
C MET A 93 -11.58 22.44 -5.81
N GLU A 94 -11.49 22.45 -4.49
CA GLU A 94 -11.15 23.62 -3.66
C GLU A 94 -9.64 23.87 -3.54
N LYS A 95 -8.80 23.02 -4.14
CA LYS A 95 -7.32 23.07 -4.04
C LYS A 95 -6.79 23.11 -2.61
N ARG A 96 -7.42 22.38 -1.71
CA ARG A 96 -7.01 22.23 -0.31
C ARG A 96 -6.67 20.78 0.01
N GLN A 97 -6.03 20.57 1.15
CA GLN A 97 -5.80 19.22 1.66
C GLN A 97 -7.14 18.60 2.15
N PRO A 98 -7.40 17.32 1.82
CA PRO A 98 -8.58 16.62 2.31
C PRO A 98 -8.43 16.22 3.78
N ALA A 99 -9.54 16.21 4.50
CA ALA A 99 -9.63 15.79 5.90
C ALA A 99 -10.39 14.46 6.03
N PHE A 100 -9.72 13.36 5.71
CA PHE A 100 -10.31 12.02 5.75
C PHE A 100 -10.58 11.53 7.19
N LYS A 101 -11.69 10.82 7.38
CA LYS A 101 -12.18 10.32 8.68
C LYS A 101 -12.44 8.81 8.70
N GLY A 102 -12.24 8.11 7.59
CA GLY A 102 -12.40 6.66 7.48
C GLY A 102 -13.85 6.19 7.48
N ARG A 103 -14.79 7.01 6.96
CA ARG A 103 -16.22 6.73 6.92
C ARG A 103 -16.88 7.33 5.69
#